data_AF-A0A0B7I6Z6-F1
#
_entry.id   AF-A0A0B7I6Z6-F1
#
_cell.length_a   1.000
_cell.length_b   1.000
_cell.length_c   1.000
_cell.angle_alpha   90.00
_cell.angle_beta   90.00
_cell.angle_gamma   90.00
#
_symmetry.space_group_name_H-M   'P 1'
#
loop_
_entity.id
_entity.type
_entity.pdbx_description
1 polymer ?
#
loop_
_entity_poly.entity_id
_entity_poly.type
_entity_poly.pdbx_seq_one_letter_code
_entity_poly.pdbx_strand_id
1 'polypeptide(L)'
;MKKLYLIQCNLSDDPFFENRIKNLGNWVKYFKNNFIVSSSLNPQQIYNNLAEGYENASIFIIELNVNNYYGRMNTKVWEFLKKNKNSGTNFLS
;
A
#
# COMPACT_ATOMS: atom_id res chain seq x y z
N MET A 1 9.99 3.02 -10.82
CA MET A 1 8.57 3.02 -11.23
C MET A 1 7.72 2.74 -9.99
N LYS A 2 6.55 3.38 -9.82
CA LYS A 2 5.69 3.14 -8.66
C LYS A 2 4.90 1.84 -8.83
N LYS A 3 4.72 1.11 -7.73
CA LYS A 3 3.95 -0.15 -7.63
C LYS A 3 2.94 -0.03 -6.50
N LEU A 4 1.90 -0.86 -6.53
CA LEU A 4 0.93 -0.94 -5.44
C LEU A 4 1.28 -2.08 -4.49
N TYR A 5 1.16 -1.82 -3.20
CA TYR A 5 1.37 -2.80 -2.14
C TYR A 5 0.17 -2.80 -1.20
N LEU A 6 -0.27 -3.99 -0.80
CA LEU A 6 -1.12 -4.17 0.37
C LEU A 6 -0.21 -4.36 1.59
N ILE A 7 -0.46 -3.55 2.62
CA ILE A 7 0.21 -3.60 3.91
C ILE A 7 -0.83 -3.96 4.96
N GLN A 8 -0.62 -5.09 5.63
CA GLN A 8 -1.47 -5.56 6.73
C GLN A 8 -0.67 -5.56 8.02
N CYS A 9 -1.25 -5.04 9.10
CA CYS A 9 -0.62 -5.10 10.41
C CYS A 9 -1.62 -5.34 11.54
N ASN A 10 -1.12 -5.74 12.71
CA ASN A 10 -1.92 -5.88 13.93
C ASN A 10 -1.92 -4.61 14.81
N LEU A 11 -1.37 -3.50 14.31
CA LEU A 11 -1.30 -2.21 15.01
C LEU A 11 -2.59 -1.43 14.74
N SER A 12 -3.51 -1.43 15.70
CA SER A 12 -4.73 -0.62 15.63
C SER A 12 -4.52 0.76 16.22
N ASP A 13 -4.91 1.78 15.48
CA ASP A 13 -5.03 3.17 15.97
C ASP A 13 -3.70 3.79 16.47
N ASP A 14 -2.56 3.32 15.95
CA ASP A 14 -1.24 3.91 16.21
C ASP A 14 -0.96 5.08 15.23
N PRO A 15 -0.93 6.34 15.70
CA PRO A 15 -0.72 7.50 14.83
C PRO A 15 0.70 7.60 14.28
N PHE A 16 1.70 7.10 15.01
CA PHE A 16 3.10 7.14 14.56
C PHE A 16 3.32 6.12 13.44
N PHE A 17 2.81 4.90 13.59
CA PHE A 17 2.85 3.89 12.55
C PHE A 17 2.08 4.34 11.31
N GLU A 18 0.88 4.90 11.49
CA GLU A 18 0.09 5.42 10.38
C GLU A 18 0.85 6.55 9.66
N ASN A 19 1.52 7.46 10.37
CA ASN A 19 2.34 8.50 9.75
C ASN A 19 3.50 7.92 8.91
N ARG A 20 4.15 6.85 9.39
CA ARG A 20 5.20 6.17 8.60
C ARG A 20 4.65 5.58 7.30
N ILE A 21 3.46 4.95 7.33
CA ILE A 21 2.79 4.48 6.11
C ILE A 21 2.54 5.64 5.14
N LYS A 22 2.05 6.78 5.64
CA LYS A 22 1.77 7.97 4.82
C LYS A 22 3.02 8.51 4.12
N ASN A 23 4.19 8.34 4.72
CA ASN A 23 5.47 8.79 4.15
C ASN A 23 6.01 7.86 3.06
N LEU A 24 5.49 6.65 2.91
CA LEU A 24 5.91 5.71 1.85
C LEU A 24 5.44 6.13 0.44
N GLY A 25 4.41 6.98 0.35
CA GLY A 25 3.83 7.45 -0.90
C GLY A 25 2.33 7.72 -0.80
N ASN A 26 1.63 7.67 -1.94
CA ASN A 26 0.17 7.81 -1.93
C ASN A 26 -0.44 6.57 -1.27
N TRP A 27 -1.49 6.75 -0.48
CA TRP A 27 -2.07 5.65 0.28
C TRP A 27 -3.60 5.75 0.32
N VAL A 28 -4.24 4.63 0.59
CA VAL A 28 -5.65 4.56 0.95
C VAL A 28 -5.84 3.49 2.03
N LYS A 29 -6.72 3.77 3.00
CA LYS A 29 -7.09 2.79 4.03
C LYS A 29 -8.10 1.81 3.42
N TYR A 30 -7.73 0.53 3.33
CA TYR A 30 -8.57 -0.54 2.80
C TYR A 30 -9.49 -1.11 3.89
N PHE A 31 -8.92 -1.38 5.07
CA PHE A 31 -9.63 -1.72 6.31
C PHE A 31 -8.92 -1.08 7.51
N LYS A 32 -9.45 -1.26 8.74
CA LYS A 32 -8.93 -0.61 9.97
C LYS A 32 -7.39 -0.67 10.10
N ASN A 33 -6.79 -1.83 9.83
CA ASN A 33 -5.34 -2.04 9.90
C ASN A 33 -4.74 -2.52 8.57
N ASN A 34 -5.42 -2.24 7.45
CA ASN A 34 -4.95 -2.63 6.13
C ASN A 34 -4.87 -1.39 5.23
N PHE A 35 -3.73 -1.20 4.60
CA PHE A 35 -3.44 -0.04 3.75
C PHE A 35 -3.05 -0.52 2.36
N ILE A 36 -3.45 0.23 1.34
CA ILE A 36 -2.88 0.09 0.00
C ILE A 36 -2.02 1.30 -0.26
N VAL A 37 -0.77 1.08 -0.65
CA VAL A 37 0.24 2.13 -0.83
C VAL A 37 0.83 2.05 -2.23
N SER A 38 0.92 3.20 -2.88
CA SER A 38 1.64 3.40 -4.14
C SER A 38 3.03 3.96 -3.82
N SER A 39 4.06 3.12 -4.00
CA SER A 39 5.45 3.46 -3.65
C SER A 39 6.43 3.04 -4.74
N SER A 40 7.56 3.74 -4.82
CA SER A 40 8.70 3.33 -5.64
C SER A 40 9.65 2.37 -4.91
N LEU A 41 9.44 2.17 -3.61
CA LEU A 41 10.19 1.22 -2.80
C LEU A 41 9.79 -0.21 -3.12
N ASN A 42 10.69 -1.15 -2.91
CA ASN A 42 10.39 -2.58 -2.93
C ASN A 42 9.84 -3.06 -1.56
N PRO A 43 9.26 -4.27 -1.45
CA PRO A 43 8.69 -4.76 -0.19
C PRO A 43 9.67 -4.74 1.00
N GLN A 44 10.94 -5.10 0.80
CA GLN A 44 11.95 -5.12 1.86
C GLN A 44 12.27 -3.71 2.36
N GLN A 45 12.37 -2.74 1.45
CA GLN A 45 12.57 -1.33 1.83
C GLN A 45 11.37 -0.79 2.60
N ILE A 46 10.14 -1.14 2.18
CA ILE A 46 8.93 -0.76 2.92
C ILE A 46 8.97 -1.35 4.33
N TYR A 47 9.29 -2.64 4.46
CA TYR A 47 9.42 -3.30 5.76
C TYR A 47 10.40 -2.56 6.67
N ASN A 48 11.61 -2.27 6.18
CA ASN A 48 12.64 -1.60 6.96
C ASN A 48 12.20 -0.21 7.46
N ASN A 49 11.41 0.53 6.67
CA ASN A 49 10.88 1.83 7.09
C ASN A 49 9.77 1.72 8.16
N LEU A 50 9.04 0.59 8.19
CA LEU A 50 7.93 0.39 9.11
C LEU A 50 8.35 -0.31 10.41
N ALA A 51 9.30 -1.24 10.36
CA ALA A 51 9.58 -2.16 11.46
C ALA A 51 10.39 -1.55 12.62
N GLU A 52 11.13 -0.47 12.40
CA GLU A 52 11.98 0.15 13.43
C GLU A 52 11.14 0.65 14.62
N GLY A 53 11.34 0.11 15.82
CA GLY A 53 10.52 0.41 17.00
C GLY A 53 9.17 -0.32 17.06
N TYR A 54 8.96 -1.29 16.16
CA TYR A 54 7.77 -2.14 16.07
C TYR A 54 8.16 -3.63 15.94
N GLU A 55 9.21 -4.06 16.64
CA GLU A 55 9.84 -5.38 16.49
C GLU A 55 8.88 -6.54 16.79
N ASN A 56 7.88 -6.31 17.63
CA ASN A 56 6.86 -7.30 18.00
C ASN A 56 5.57 -7.21 17.16
N ALA A 57 5.49 -6.26 16.23
CA ALA A 57 4.33 -6.11 15.36
C ALA A 57 4.33 -7.15 14.24
N SER A 58 3.15 -7.68 13.93
CA SER A 58 2.96 -8.45 12.70
C SER A 58 2.78 -7.46 11.55
N ILE A 59 3.68 -7.49 10.56
CA ILE A 59 3.63 -6.66 9.36
C ILE A 59 3.76 -7.56 8.15
N PHE A 60 2.75 -7.56 7.28
CA PHE A 60 2.75 -8.28 6.02
C PHE A 60 2.64 -7.31 4.85
N ILE A 61 3.51 -7.48 3.84
CA ILE A 61 3.59 -6.60 2.68
C ILE A 61 3.58 -7.46 1.41
N ILE A 62 2.64 -7.19 0.51
CA ILE A 62 2.53 -7.90 -0.77
C ILE A 62 2.32 -6.91 -1.91
N GLU A 63 3.06 -7.10 -2.99
CA GLU A 63 2.87 -6.36 -4.25
C GLU A 63 1.56 -6.80 -4.92
N LEU A 64 0.73 -5.84 -5.32
CA LEU A 64 -0.54 -6.10 -6.00
C LEU A 64 -0.36 -6.05 -7.52
N ASN A 65 -0.89 -7.06 -8.21
CA ASN A 65 -1.02 -7.00 -9.66
C ASN A 65 -2.20 -6.08 -10.06
N VAL A 66 -1.87 -4.87 -10.52
CA VAL A 66 -2.85 -3.85 -10.91
C VAL A 66 -3.65 -4.20 -12.17
N ASN A 67 -3.27 -5.26 -12.88
CA ASN A 67 -3.95 -5.73 -14.09
C ASN A 67 -4.83 -6.95 -13.83
N ASN A 68 -4.74 -7.56 -12.64
CA ASN A 68 -5.47 -8.78 -12.31
C ASN A 68 -6.13 -8.69 -10.93
N TYR A 69 -7.25 -7.96 -10.85
CA TYR A 69 -8.09 -7.88 -9.65
C TYR A 69 -9.58 -7.84 -10.03
N TYR A 70 -10.46 -8.29 -9.13
CA TYR A 70 -11.91 -8.25 -9.31
C TYR A 70 -12.62 -8.25 -7.94
N GLY A 71 -13.81 -7.67 -7.83
CA GLY A 71 -14.64 -7.76 -6.61
C GLY A 71 -15.53 -6.54 -6.35
N ARG A 72 -15.86 -6.31 -5.07
CA ARG A 72 -16.58 -5.13 -4.58
C ARG A 72 -15.82 -4.53 -3.39
N MET A 73 -15.71 -3.21 -3.34
CA MET A 73 -15.06 -2.47 -2.26
C MET A 73 -15.59 -1.05 -2.18
N ASN A 74 -15.19 -0.32 -1.15
CA ASN A 74 -15.45 1.11 -1.01
C ASN A 74 -14.99 1.88 -2.27
N THR A 75 -15.82 2.80 -2.76
CA THR A 75 -15.58 3.58 -3.99
C THR A 75 -14.26 4.34 -3.97
N LYS A 76 -13.85 4.88 -2.82
CA LYS A 76 -12.56 5.60 -2.67
C LYS A 76 -11.37 4.69 -2.90
N VAL A 77 -11.44 3.45 -2.42
CA VAL A 77 -10.38 2.44 -2.65
C VAL A 77 -10.36 2.06 -4.13
N TRP A 78 -11.53 1.90 -4.75
CA TRP A 78 -11.63 1.62 -6.18
C TRP A 78 -10.99 2.70 -7.05
N GLU A 79 -11.29 3.96 -6.76
CA GLU A 79 -10.73 5.11 -7.46
C GLU A 79 -9.21 5.18 -7.27
N PHE A 80 -8.73 4.90 -6.06
CA PHE A 80 -7.30 4.82 -5.78
C PHE A 80 -6.60 3.76 -6.65
N LEU A 81 -7.16 2.54 -6.74
CA LEU A 81 -6.60 1.48 -7.59
C LEU A 81 -6.59 1.87 -9.07
N LYS A 82 -7.69 2.45 -9.58
CA LYS A 82 -7.80 2.90 -10.97
C LYS A 82 -6.78 3.99 -11.30
N LYS A 83 -6.62 4.99 -10.42
CA LYS A 83 -5.65 6.08 -10.60
C LYS A 83 -4.21 5.57 -10.68
N ASN A 84 -3.89 4.52 -9.94
CA ASN A 84 -2.55 3.94 -9.89
C ASN A 84 -2.34 2.77 -10.88
N LYS A 85 -3.34 2.45 -11.73
CA LYS A 85 -3.23 1.42 -12.78
C LYS A 85 -2.31 1.85 -13.94
N ASN A 86 -2.18 3.17 -14.17
CA ASN A 86 -1.60 3.72 -15.40
C ASN A 86 -0.12 4.11 -15.32
N SER A 87 0.65 3.63 -14.34
CA SER A 87 2.10 3.91 -14.28
C SER A 87 2.96 2.99 -15.16
N GLY A 88 2.36 2.10 -15.96
CA GLY A 88 3.08 1.08 -16.74
C GLY A 88 2.65 0.90 -18.20
N THR A 89 1.75 1.70 -18.75
CA THR A 89 1.33 1.59 -20.16
C THR A 89 1.64 2.87 -20.92
N ASN A 90 2.91 3.03 -21.32
CA ASN A 90 3.21 3.71 -22.57
C ASN A 90 2.76 2.78 -23.69
N PHE A 91 1.52 2.94 -24.14
CA PHE A 91 1.17 2.50 -25.49
C PHE A 91 1.84 3.49 -26.43
N LEU A 92 2.91 3.05 -27.11
CA LEU A 92 3.29 3.64 -28.38
C LEU A 92 2.11 3.41 -29.33
N SER A 93 1.43 4.48 -29.69
CA SER A 93 0.62 4.60 -30.90
C SER A 93 1.28 5.63 -31.80
#